data_AF-A0A2A5P0E9-F1
#
_entry.id   AF-A0A2A5P0E9-F1
#
_cell.length_a   1.000
_cell.length_b   1.000
_cell.length_c   1.000
_cell.angle_alpha   90.00
_cell.angle_beta   90.00
_cell.angle_gamma   90.00
#
_symmetry.space_group_name_H-M   'P 1'
#
loop_
_entity.id
_entity.type
_entity.pdbx_description
1 polymer ?
#
loop_
_entity_poly.entity_id
_entity_poly.type
_entity_poly.pdbx_seq_one_letter_code
_entity_poly.pdbx_strand_id
1 'polypeptide(L)'
;MEDLIACGARALTCLGLTVAVKWDVDVGDIVIVSREIRSEGTSYHYYLPPREEARTSQELLRSVVDACEELKAKHVVGPVFPTKVPYMVTAEAVERLREIGAAGIDMETTAVFSVGAYRGVRTAAAGGIGQVWQ
;
A
#
# COMPACT_ATOMS: atom_id res chain seq x y z
N MET A 1 9.68 2.79 -12.05
CA MET A 1 8.59 1.84 -12.38
C MET A 1 8.39 1.76 -13.88
N GLU A 2 8.13 2.87 -14.56
CA GLU A 2 8.01 2.95 -16.02
C GLU A 2 9.21 2.31 -16.75
N ASP A 3 10.44 2.63 -16.34
CA ASP A 3 11.64 2.03 -16.95
C ASP A 3 11.70 0.51 -16.79
N LEU A 4 11.30 -0.02 -15.62
CA LEU A 4 11.26 -1.46 -15.37
C LEU A 4 10.25 -2.14 -16.31
N ILE A 5 9.09 -1.53 -16.50
CA ILE A 5 8.04 -2.03 -17.40
C ILE A 5 8.51 -1.96 -18.85
N ALA A 6 9.15 -0.87 -19.26
CA ALA A 6 9.74 -0.69 -20.58
C ALA A 6 10.82 -1.74 -20.88
N CYS A 7 11.62 -2.11 -19.86
CA CYS A 7 12.60 -3.19 -19.92
C CYS A 7 12.00 -4.60 -19.87
N GLY A 8 10.67 -4.75 -19.81
CA GLY A 8 9.99 -6.03 -19.89
C GLY A 8 9.38 -6.55 -18.59
N ALA A 9 9.42 -5.80 -17.48
CA ALA A 9 8.76 -6.22 -16.26
C ALA A 9 7.24 -6.40 -16.47
N ARG A 10 6.68 -7.46 -15.87
CA ARG A 10 5.24 -7.81 -15.91
C ARG A 10 4.62 -7.96 -14.53
N ALA A 11 5.45 -7.91 -13.50
CA ALA A 11 5.07 -7.94 -12.09
C ALA A 11 5.99 -6.99 -11.33
N LEU A 12 5.43 -6.17 -10.46
CA LEU A 12 6.16 -5.28 -9.57
C LEU A 12 5.66 -5.48 -8.14
N THR A 13 6.56 -5.80 -7.22
CA THR A 13 6.26 -5.84 -5.78
C THR A 13 7.05 -4.74 -5.10
N CYS A 14 6.37 -3.79 -4.48
CA CYS A 14 7.00 -2.74 -3.69
C CYS A 14 7.12 -3.19 -2.24
N LEU A 15 8.33 -3.10 -1.68
CA LEU A 15 8.59 -3.37 -0.28
C LEU A 15 9.09 -2.09 0.37
N GLY A 16 8.44 -1.68 1.45
CA GLY A 16 8.72 -0.40 2.11
C GLY A 16 8.46 -0.43 3.61
N LEU A 17 8.22 0.76 4.16
CA LEU A 17 7.81 0.95 5.54
C LEU A 17 6.39 1.51 5.56
N THR A 18 5.62 1.09 6.56
CA THR A 18 4.27 1.60 6.82
C THR A 18 4.21 2.11 8.25
N VAL A 19 3.41 3.13 8.47
CA VAL A 19 2.99 3.52 9.82
C VAL A 19 1.62 2.92 10.08
N ALA A 20 1.52 2.04 11.07
CA ALA A 20 0.27 1.39 11.41
C ALA A 20 -0.69 2.35 12.11
N VAL A 21 -1.98 2.27 11.75
CA VAL A 21 -3.07 3.01 12.42
C VAL A 21 -4.00 2.08 13.21
N LYS A 22 -3.98 0.77 12.93
CA LYS A 22 -4.73 -0.26 13.64
C LYS A 22 -3.96 -0.77 14.86
N TRP A 23 -4.67 -1.12 15.93
CA TRP A 23 -4.08 -1.53 17.22
C TRP A 23 -3.63 -3.00 17.31
N ASP A 24 -4.07 -3.86 16.39
CA ASP A 24 -3.80 -5.30 16.41
C ASP A 24 -2.52 -5.67 15.62
N VAL A 25 -1.53 -4.78 15.65
CA VAL A 25 -0.22 -4.94 14.99
C VAL A 25 0.85 -4.22 15.79
N ASP A 26 2.06 -4.75 15.75
CA ASP A 26 3.22 -4.26 16.48
C ASP A 26 4.30 -3.75 15.51
N VAL A 27 5.25 -2.97 16.03
CA VAL A 27 6.47 -2.64 15.26
C VAL A 27 7.20 -3.93 14.89
N GLY A 28 7.51 -4.09 13.61
CA GLY A 28 8.09 -5.31 13.05
C GLY A 28 7.10 -6.26 12.38
N ASP A 29 5.79 -6.09 12.62
CA ASP A 29 4.75 -6.78 11.85
C ASP A 29 4.66 -6.22 10.41
N ILE A 30 3.94 -6.91 9.53
CA ILE A 30 3.81 -6.55 8.12
C ILE A 30 2.39 -6.07 7.79
N VAL A 31 2.27 -4.97 7.05
CA VAL A 31 1.03 -4.59 6.36
C VAL A 31 1.16 -5.01 4.89
N ILE A 32 0.26 -5.88 4.44
CA ILE A 32 0.11 -6.22 3.02
C ILE A 32 -1.02 -5.35 2.45
N VAL A 33 -0.70 -4.53 1.44
CA VAL A 33 -1.62 -3.49 0.98
C VAL A 33 -2.62 -4.07 -0.02
N SER A 34 -3.90 -3.99 0.33
CA SER A 34 -5.01 -4.46 -0.54
C SER A 34 -5.44 -3.40 -1.55
N ARG A 35 -5.47 -2.14 -1.12
CA ARG A 35 -5.91 -0.98 -1.92
C ARG A 35 -5.52 0.31 -1.23
N GLU A 36 -5.53 1.40 -2.00
CA GLU A 36 -5.32 2.75 -1.51
C GLU A 36 -6.22 3.77 -2.19
N ILE A 37 -6.61 4.80 -1.45
CA ILE A 37 -7.30 5.96 -2.01
C ILE A 37 -6.27 6.85 -2.70
N ARG A 38 -6.53 7.21 -3.97
CA ARG A 38 -5.68 8.13 -4.72
C ARG A 38 -5.79 9.55 -4.17
N SER A 39 -4.88 9.95 -3.28
CA SER A 39 -4.81 11.31 -2.73
C SER A 39 -3.46 12.00 -2.97
N GLU A 40 -2.60 11.42 -3.83
CA GLU A 40 -1.31 11.99 -4.23
C GLU A 40 -1.24 12.21 -5.75
N GLY A 41 -0.39 13.15 -6.19
CA GLY A 41 -0.40 13.65 -7.57
C GLY A 41 0.04 12.65 -8.65
N THR A 42 0.96 11.72 -8.33
CA THR A 42 1.56 10.80 -9.32
C THR A 42 0.50 9.91 -9.96
N SER A 43 -0.40 9.36 -9.13
CA SER A 43 -1.45 8.45 -9.53
C SER A 43 -2.46 9.07 -10.48
N TYR A 44 -2.68 10.39 -10.42
CA TYR A 44 -3.59 11.11 -11.31
C TYR A 44 -3.06 11.26 -12.74
N HIS A 45 -1.77 11.06 -12.97
CA HIS A 45 -1.20 11.02 -14.33
C HIS A 45 -1.50 9.73 -15.07
N TYR A 46 -1.87 8.66 -14.35
CA TYR A 46 -2.37 7.43 -14.93
C TYR A 46 -3.89 7.54 -15.03
N TYR A 47 -4.43 7.49 -16.26
CA TYR A 47 -5.84 7.80 -16.62
C TYR A 47 -6.88 6.84 -16.01
N LEU A 48 -6.94 6.77 -14.69
CA LEU A 48 -7.94 6.04 -13.91
C LEU A 48 -9.05 7.02 -13.49
N PRO A 49 -10.33 6.60 -13.49
CA PRO A 49 -11.46 7.36 -12.98
C PRO A 49 -11.15 8.05 -11.63
N PRO A 50 -11.53 9.33 -11.43
CA PRO A 50 -11.13 10.10 -10.26
C PRO A 50 -11.50 9.50 -8.89
N ARG A 51 -12.49 8.59 -8.85
CA ARG A 51 -12.95 7.92 -7.62
C ARG A 51 -12.49 6.47 -7.51
N GLU A 52 -11.69 5.99 -8.46
CA GLU A 52 -11.20 4.62 -8.42
C GLU A 52 -10.04 4.50 -7.42
N GLU A 53 -10.17 3.58 -6.47
CA GLU A 53 -9.08 3.19 -5.58
C GLU A 53 -8.01 2.45 -6.38
N ALA A 54 -6.74 2.71 -6.09
CA ALA A 54 -5.66 1.92 -6.64
C ALA A 54 -5.61 0.57 -5.92
N ARG A 55 -5.51 -0.56 -6.64
CA ARG A 55 -5.64 -1.91 -6.07
C ARG A 55 -4.45 -2.80 -6.40
N THR A 56 -4.14 -3.69 -5.46
CA THR A 56 -3.20 -4.78 -5.69
C THR A 56 -3.75 -5.82 -6.67
N SER A 57 -2.88 -6.55 -7.33
CA SER A 57 -3.23 -7.72 -8.14
C SER A 57 -3.53 -8.92 -7.24
N GLN A 58 -4.69 -9.57 -7.41
CA GLN A 58 -5.10 -10.68 -6.54
C GLN A 58 -4.09 -11.84 -6.51
N GLU A 59 -3.46 -12.15 -7.64
CA GLU A 59 -2.43 -13.19 -7.73
C GLU A 59 -1.22 -12.85 -6.85
N LEU A 60 -0.65 -11.66 -7.01
CA LEU A 60 0.52 -11.24 -6.23
C LEU A 60 0.18 -11.01 -4.76
N LEU A 61 -1.03 -10.52 -4.45
CA LEU A 61 -1.50 -10.42 -3.07
C LEU A 61 -1.45 -11.77 -2.36
N ARG A 62 -1.98 -12.83 -3.00
CA ARG A 62 -1.93 -14.19 -2.46
C ARG A 62 -0.49 -14.65 -2.27
N SER A 63 0.37 -14.46 -3.27
CA SER A 63 1.78 -14.83 -3.16
C SER A 63 2.51 -14.14 -2.00
N VAL A 64 2.18 -12.88 -1.70
CA VAL A 64 2.79 -12.17 -0.56
C VAL A 64 2.23 -12.67 0.78
N VAL A 65 0.93 -12.98 0.85
CA VAL A 65 0.31 -13.61 2.02
C VAL A 65 0.96 -14.97 2.30
N ASP A 66 1.01 -15.85 1.29
CA ASP A 66 1.59 -17.19 1.40
C ASP A 66 3.05 -17.12 1.87
N ALA A 67 3.84 -16.18 1.35
CA ALA A 67 5.22 -15.96 1.78
C ALA A 67 5.31 -15.52 3.26
N CYS A 68 4.40 -14.66 3.73
CA CYS A 68 4.36 -14.28 5.14
C CYS A 68 3.96 -15.45 6.04
N GLU A 69 3.00 -16.28 5.61
CA GLU A 69 2.58 -17.48 6.33
C GLU A 69 3.71 -18.51 6.44
N GLU A 70 4.43 -18.78 5.34
CA GLU A 70 5.59 -19.69 5.31
C GLU A 70 6.70 -19.23 6.26
N LEU A 71 6.98 -17.92 6.28
CA LEU A 71 7.98 -17.31 7.16
C LEU A 71 7.49 -17.13 8.61
N LYS A 72 6.22 -17.43 8.89
CA LYS A 72 5.55 -17.14 10.17
C LYS A 72 5.66 -15.67 10.57
N ALA A 73 5.67 -14.78 9.59
CA ALA A 73 5.67 -13.34 9.79
C ALA A 73 4.22 -12.89 10.08
N LYS A 74 4.02 -12.30 11.26
CA LYS A 74 2.72 -11.73 11.64
C LYS A 74 2.41 -10.56 10.69
N HIS A 75 1.21 -10.61 10.10
CA HIS A 75 0.82 -9.66 9.07
C HIS A 75 -0.67 -9.36 9.11
N VAL A 76 -1.03 -8.22 8.53
CA VAL A 76 -2.42 -7.83 8.26
C VAL A 76 -2.57 -7.44 6.80
N VAL A 77 -3.69 -7.84 6.20
CA VAL A 77 -4.08 -7.37 4.86
C VAL A 77 -5.11 -6.27 5.02
N GLY A 78 -4.89 -5.10 4.43
CA GLY A 78 -5.84 -4.00 4.59
C GLY A 78 -5.63 -2.82 3.66
N PRO A 79 -6.54 -1.84 3.68
CA PRO A 79 -6.36 -0.59 2.94
C PRO A 79 -5.29 0.27 3.61
N VAL A 80 -4.45 0.93 2.82
CA VAL A 80 -3.46 1.89 3.30
C VAL A 80 -3.77 3.26 2.69
N PHE A 81 -3.39 4.31 3.41
CA PHE A 81 -3.60 5.68 2.98
C PHE A 81 -2.28 6.33 2.57
N PRO A 82 -2.18 6.89 1.37
CA PRO A 82 -0.94 7.53 0.95
C PRO A 82 -0.83 8.92 1.59
N THR A 83 0.40 9.30 1.91
CA THR A 83 0.77 10.68 2.24
C THR A 83 2.06 11.05 1.52
N LYS A 84 2.22 12.32 1.16
CA LYS A 84 3.52 12.87 0.73
C LYS A 84 4.17 13.75 1.80
N VAL A 85 3.48 13.89 2.94
CA VAL A 85 3.76 14.87 3.98
C VAL A 85 3.63 14.19 5.34
N PRO A 86 4.50 13.21 5.68
CA PRO A 86 4.36 12.40 6.88
C PRO A 86 4.32 13.23 8.18
N TYR A 87 5.00 14.38 8.21
CA TYR A 87 5.02 15.29 9.36
C TYR A 87 3.78 16.18 9.49
N MET A 88 2.85 16.15 8.54
CA MET A 88 1.57 16.87 8.61
C MET A 88 0.39 15.95 8.93
N VAL A 89 0.64 14.68 9.19
CA VAL A 89 -0.40 13.73 9.64
C VAL A 89 -0.77 14.05 11.08
N THR A 90 -2.02 14.44 11.31
CA THR A 90 -2.54 14.79 12.64
C THR A 90 -3.20 13.60 13.32
N ALA A 91 -3.31 13.64 14.65
CA ALA A 91 -4.06 12.64 15.41
C ALA A 91 -5.52 12.53 14.94
N GLU A 92 -6.18 13.65 14.65
CA GLU A 92 -7.54 13.66 14.10
C GLU A 92 -7.64 12.95 12.74
N ALA A 93 -6.65 13.14 11.86
CA ALA A 93 -6.61 12.42 10.60
C ALA A 93 -6.46 10.91 10.84
N VAL A 94 -5.61 10.51 11.77
CA VAL A 94 -5.41 9.09 12.14
C VAL A 94 -6.69 8.48 12.70
N GLU A 95 -7.44 9.19 13.55
CA GLU A 95 -8.75 8.70 14.05
C GLU A 95 -9.73 8.46 12.90
N ARG A 96 -9.83 9.38 11.94
CA ARG A 96 -10.67 9.18 10.75
C ARG A 96 -10.23 7.97 9.92
N LEU A 97 -8.92 7.73 9.82
CA LEU A 97 -8.37 6.55 9.15
C LEU A 97 -8.72 5.25 9.91
N ARG A 98 -8.74 5.29 11.25
CA ARG A 98 -9.18 4.18 12.09
C ARG A 98 -10.66 3.87 11.86
N GLU A 99 -11.51 4.89 11.82
CA GLU A 99 -12.97 4.75 11.60
C GLU A 99 -13.31 4.07 10.27
N ILE A 100 -12.53 4.34 9.22
CA ILE A 100 -12.71 3.73 7.89
C ILE A 100 -11.94 2.42 7.70
N GLY A 101 -11.28 1.92 8.76
CA GLY A 101 -10.62 0.62 8.78
C GLY A 101 -9.29 0.56 8.02
N ALA A 102 -8.55 1.67 7.95
CA ALA A 102 -7.20 1.67 7.41
C ALA A 102 -6.26 0.78 8.25
N ALA A 103 -5.35 0.07 7.58
CA ALA A 103 -4.29 -0.70 8.22
C ALA A 103 -3.07 0.17 8.51
N GLY A 104 -2.79 1.16 7.65
CA GLY A 104 -1.67 2.06 7.84
C GLY A 104 -1.62 3.22 6.86
N ILE A 105 -0.48 3.90 6.88
CA ILE A 105 -0.12 5.03 6.03
C ILE A 105 1.23 4.74 5.38
N ASP A 106 1.35 4.99 4.09
CA ASP A 106 2.61 4.90 3.34
C ASP A 106 2.79 6.10 2.39
N MET A 107 3.79 6.06 1.51
CA MET A 107 4.02 7.14 0.55
C MET A 107 4.11 6.69 -0.91
N GLU A 108 4.14 5.40 -1.24
CA GLU A 108 4.52 4.91 -2.57
C GLU A 108 3.46 4.05 -3.26
N THR A 109 2.64 3.32 -2.52
CA THR A 109 1.87 2.20 -3.05
C THR A 109 0.80 2.63 -4.06
N THR A 110 0.11 3.75 -3.84
CA THR A 110 -0.89 4.26 -4.78
C THR A 110 -0.30 4.46 -6.18
N ALA A 111 0.93 4.97 -6.28
CA ALA A 111 1.60 5.16 -7.57
C ALA A 111 1.95 3.83 -8.23
N VAL A 112 2.41 2.84 -7.44
CA VAL A 112 2.70 1.47 -7.90
C VAL A 112 1.46 0.81 -8.48
N PHE A 113 0.36 0.83 -7.73
CA PHE A 113 -0.90 0.24 -8.18
C PHE A 113 -1.47 0.96 -9.41
N SER A 114 -1.36 2.29 -9.45
CA SER A 114 -1.90 3.08 -10.57
C SER A 114 -1.13 2.86 -11.87
N VAL A 115 0.21 2.81 -11.84
CA VAL A 115 0.99 2.47 -13.05
C VAL A 115 0.73 1.03 -13.47
N GLY A 116 0.56 0.12 -12.50
CA GLY A 116 0.18 -1.28 -12.75
C GLY A 116 -1.10 -1.41 -13.54
N ALA A 117 -2.16 -0.79 -13.04
CA ALA A 117 -3.47 -0.77 -13.68
C ALA A 117 -3.42 -0.15 -15.08
N TYR A 118 -2.72 0.98 -15.24
CA TYR A 118 -2.63 1.67 -16.53
C TYR A 118 -1.79 0.91 -17.58
N ARG A 119 -0.70 0.26 -17.16
CA ARG A 119 0.21 -0.47 -18.06
C ARG A 119 -0.15 -1.94 -18.25
N GLY A 120 -1.17 -2.44 -17.55
CA GLY A 120 -1.56 -3.85 -17.60
C GLY A 120 -0.49 -4.78 -17.00
N VAL A 121 0.24 -4.32 -15.98
CA VAL A 121 1.21 -5.15 -15.25
C VAL A 121 0.70 -5.44 -13.84
N ARG A 122 1.04 -6.63 -13.33
CA ARG A 122 0.63 -7.04 -11.99
C ARG A 122 1.43 -6.27 -10.94
N THR A 123 0.78 -5.87 -9.87
CA THR A 123 1.41 -5.11 -8.79
C THR A 123 1.00 -5.62 -7.42
N ALA A 124 1.91 -5.54 -6.46
CA ALA A 124 1.66 -5.75 -5.04
C ALA A 124 2.53 -4.82 -4.21
N ALA A 125 2.15 -4.62 -2.95
CA ALA A 125 2.95 -3.88 -2.00
C ALA A 125 2.80 -4.48 -0.60
N ALA A 126 3.89 -4.45 0.15
CA ALA A 126 3.91 -4.76 1.56
C ALA A 126 4.91 -3.84 2.28
N GLY A 127 4.57 -3.44 3.50
CA GLY A 127 5.43 -2.58 4.30
C GLY A 127 5.62 -3.15 5.70
N GLY A 128 6.87 -3.14 6.17
CA GLY A 128 7.16 -3.40 7.57
C GLY A 128 6.67 -2.24 8.42
N ILE A 129 6.07 -2.53 9.57
CA ILE A 129 5.58 -1.50 10.49
C ILE A 129 6.78 -0.93 11.24
N GLY A 130 7.18 0.29 10.87
CA GLY A 130 8.26 1.02 11.53
C GLY A 130 7.79 1.84 12.74
N GLN A 131 6.49 2.14 12.79
CA GLN A 131 5.86 2.91 13.84
C GLN A 131 4.37 2.54 13.93
N VAL A 132 3.83 2.57 15.14
CA VAL A 132 2.39 2.45 15.41
C VAL A 132 1.93 3.79 15.99
N TRP A 133 0.84 4.37 15.44
CA TRP A 133 0.22 5.53 16.06
C TRP A 133 -0.41 5.12 17.40
N GLN A 134 -0.01 5.81 18.46
CA GLN A 134 -0.61 5.70 19.80
C GLN A 134 -1.69 6.77 19.97
#